data_AF-A0A8R1E1K3-F1
#
_entry.id   AF-A0A8R1E1K3-F1
#
_cell.length_a   1.000
_cell.length_b   1.000
_cell.length_c   1.000
_cell.angle_alpha   90.00
_cell.angle_beta   90.00
_cell.angle_gamma   90.00
#
_symmetry.space_group_name_H-M   'P 1'
#
loop_
_entity.id
_entity.type
_entity.pdbx_description
1 polymer ?
#
loop_
_entity_poly.entity_id
_entity_poly.type
_entity_poly.pdbx_seq_one_letter_code
_entity_poly.pdbx_strand_id
1 'polypeptide(L)'
;MRSEVVVVTKPEETGEMSGIVDKFESMSFDDQSMNETYTSADDQDGEFEPSSNEPSVDFFSFIDQTESFLMLRQEPFPLDDVLKTERLGYPLGVTYDEILKEWMVCDRDQNKIVRIDMKSQEMKVTETPQLKNPSAIIVYKEGKSVAVLTSEDRMRKFTIYIYNLERQYLSCFASYTEEIYGMRNQMRGLAKSVGGNLLSLDLVYKGTKNLRVLKKNVGAKVFKLEGAANPSFIATYRGTVAVSDLGINKVFIFNLDDLDWNNARFSVLNVISTVPDIPIGELANQSGFKFVAGMQFDMNGLLLIGDAKGHTIKLYDTNYDFLHRLSSNFVLPFMSSFHVNKSGEAMIMDVHAVRKVHWSNVVSVQKILPWLSEHNGDGDGHGKRPSTSRYRNSYRY
;
A
#
# COMPACT_ATOMS: atom_id res chain seq x y z
N MET A 1 53.24 -45.34 16.25
CA MET A 1 52.52 -44.31 15.48
C MET A 1 51.69 -43.52 16.46
N ARG A 2 51.98 -42.23 16.61
CA ARG A 2 51.42 -41.35 17.64
C ARG A 2 50.08 -40.81 17.15
N SER A 3 49.06 -40.87 18.00
CA SER A 3 47.74 -40.27 17.81
C SER A 3 47.82 -38.75 18.00
N GLU A 4 47.55 -37.98 16.95
CA GLU A 4 47.35 -36.54 17.04
C GLU A 4 45.92 -36.24 17.51
N VAL A 5 45.82 -35.57 18.65
CA VAL A 5 44.60 -34.94 19.15
C VAL A 5 44.59 -33.52 18.62
N VAL A 6 43.67 -33.21 17.70
CA VAL A 6 43.41 -31.83 17.27
C VAL A 6 42.50 -31.18 18.29
N VAL A 7 43.05 -30.25 19.07
CA VAL A 7 42.30 -29.37 19.98
C VAL A 7 41.68 -28.27 19.13
N VAL A 8 40.34 -28.24 19.04
CA VAL A 8 39.61 -27.12 18.43
C VAL A 8 39.41 -26.04 19.50
N THR A 9 40.20 -24.98 19.42
CA THR A 9 40.02 -23.74 20.20
C THR A 9 38.84 -22.94 19.66
N LYS A 10 37.91 -22.56 20.55
CA LYS A 10 36.81 -21.63 20.27
C LYS A 10 37.34 -20.27 19.79
N PRO A 11 36.68 -19.58 18.84
CA PRO A 11 37.02 -18.20 18.53
C PRO A 11 36.63 -17.29 19.69
N GLU A 12 37.52 -16.35 20.02
CA GLU A 12 37.32 -15.29 21.02
C GLU A 12 36.14 -14.38 20.63
N GLU A 13 35.21 -14.19 21.56
CA GLU A 13 34.17 -13.18 21.50
C GLU A 13 34.80 -11.79 21.67
N THR A 14 34.88 -11.01 20.60
CA THR A 14 35.07 -9.57 20.72
C THR A 14 33.75 -8.94 21.17
N GLY A 15 33.66 -8.69 22.47
CA GLY A 15 32.55 -7.99 23.09
C GLY A 15 32.48 -6.54 22.64
N GLU A 16 31.40 -6.18 21.96
CA GLU A 16 30.88 -4.80 21.90
C GLU A 16 29.49 -4.75 21.21
N MET A 17 28.55 -5.67 21.51
CA MET A 17 27.16 -5.56 21.03
C MET A 17 26.11 -6.24 21.93
N SER A 18 26.34 -6.37 23.24
CA SER A 18 25.32 -6.89 24.18
C SER A 18 24.47 -5.82 24.88
N GLY A 19 24.80 -4.53 24.74
CA GLY A 19 24.16 -3.46 25.54
C GLY A 19 22.86 -2.86 25.01
N ILE A 20 22.35 -3.29 23.85
CA ILE A 20 21.15 -2.70 23.21
C ILE A 20 19.95 -3.67 23.20
N VAL A 21 20.19 -4.98 23.27
CA VAL A 21 19.13 -6.00 23.26
C VAL A 21 18.51 -6.18 24.65
N ASP A 22 19.31 -6.05 25.72
CA ASP A 22 18.83 -6.24 27.10
C ASP A 22 18.00 -5.06 27.66
N LYS A 23 17.94 -3.93 26.96
CA LYS A 23 17.20 -2.73 27.44
C LYS A 23 15.71 -2.70 27.07
N PHE A 24 15.24 -3.65 26.26
CA PHE A 24 13.81 -3.78 25.93
C PHE A 24 13.11 -4.92 26.69
N GLU A 25 13.86 -5.85 27.31
CA GLU A 25 13.28 -6.96 28.10
C GLU A 25 13.14 -6.63 29.60
N SER A 26 13.72 -5.53 30.10
CA SER A 26 13.69 -5.18 31.54
C SER A 26 12.63 -4.15 31.94
N MET A 27 11.60 -3.91 31.11
CA MET A 27 10.44 -3.10 31.54
C MET A 27 9.28 -4.03 31.92
N SER A 28 9.47 -4.75 33.03
CA SER A 28 8.37 -5.30 33.81
C SER A 28 7.59 -4.12 34.40
N PHE A 29 6.43 -3.81 33.84
CA PHE A 29 5.49 -2.91 34.47
C PHE A 29 4.78 -3.70 35.57
N ASP A 30 5.04 -3.34 36.82
CA ASP A 30 4.25 -3.78 37.95
C ASP A 30 2.81 -3.30 37.74
N ASP A 31 1.94 -4.28 37.51
CA ASP A 31 0.52 -4.14 37.24
C ASP A 31 -0.22 -3.97 38.57
N GLN A 32 -0.17 -2.76 39.14
CA GLN A 32 -1.04 -2.36 40.24
C GLN A 32 -1.18 -0.83 40.29
N SER A 33 -2.43 -0.38 40.15
CA SER A 33 -2.92 1.01 40.16
C SER A 33 -2.69 1.84 38.89
N MET A 34 -3.55 1.65 37.88
CA MET A 34 -4.06 2.76 37.05
C MET A 34 -5.46 2.41 36.53
N ASN A 35 -6.44 2.60 37.41
CA ASN A 35 -7.83 2.77 37.02
C ASN A 35 -8.15 4.28 37.13
N GLU A 36 -7.44 5.09 36.33
CA GLU A 36 -7.80 6.49 36.12
C GLU A 36 -7.72 6.80 34.63
N THR A 37 -8.91 7.02 34.08
CA THR A 37 -9.21 7.39 32.71
C THR A 37 -8.54 8.73 32.38
N TYR A 38 -7.36 8.71 31.77
CA TYR A 38 -6.82 9.86 31.05
C TYR A 38 -7.50 9.96 29.68
N THR A 39 -8.76 10.40 29.67
CA THR A 39 -9.37 10.95 28.45
C THR A 39 -8.76 12.33 28.23
N SER A 40 -7.82 12.42 27.28
CA SER A 40 -7.36 13.70 26.75
C SER A 40 -8.56 14.46 26.17
N ALA A 41 -8.62 15.76 26.44
CA ALA A 41 -9.72 16.65 26.00
C ALA A 41 -9.90 16.78 24.47
N ASP A 42 -9.06 16.12 23.67
CA ASP A 42 -9.11 16.08 22.20
C ASP A 42 -9.98 14.93 21.62
N ASP A 43 -10.49 14.00 22.44
CA ASP A 43 -11.29 12.86 21.98
C ASP A 43 -12.80 13.14 21.85
N GLN A 44 -13.24 14.41 21.88
CA GLN A 44 -14.65 14.76 22.12
C GLN A 44 -15.65 14.33 21.02
N ASP A 45 -15.23 13.86 19.85
CA ASP A 45 -16.16 13.54 18.73
C ASP A 45 -15.95 12.16 18.08
N GLY A 46 -15.17 11.25 18.69
CA GLY A 46 -14.84 9.97 18.03
C GLY A 46 -14.06 10.18 16.72
N GLU A 47 -13.23 11.22 16.68
CA GLU A 47 -12.41 11.61 15.54
C GLU A 47 -11.44 10.49 15.12
N PHE A 48 -10.84 9.84 16.12
CA PHE A 48 -9.92 8.72 15.94
C PHE A 48 -10.61 7.36 15.97
N GLU A 49 -11.93 7.30 15.87
CA GLU A 49 -12.65 6.02 15.75
C GLU A 49 -12.82 5.68 14.25
N PRO A 50 -12.10 4.68 13.73
CA PRO A 50 -12.13 4.32 12.32
C PRO A 50 -13.43 3.58 11.95
N SER A 51 -13.75 3.53 10.66
CA SER A 51 -14.75 2.58 10.15
C SER A 51 -14.21 1.15 10.13
N SER A 52 -15.05 0.16 9.79
CA SER A 52 -14.63 -1.23 9.55
C SER A 52 -13.49 -1.33 8.53
N ASN A 53 -12.62 -2.34 8.68
CA ASN A 53 -11.58 -2.72 7.71
C ASN A 53 -12.09 -3.71 6.64
N GLU A 54 -13.40 -3.79 6.46
CA GLU A 54 -14.00 -4.56 5.37
C GLU A 54 -14.07 -3.69 4.11
N PRO A 55 -13.45 -4.14 2.99
CA PRO A 55 -13.65 -3.52 1.69
C PRO A 55 -15.13 -3.56 1.31
N SER A 56 -15.56 -2.58 0.52
CA SER A 56 -16.94 -2.41 0.08
C SER A 56 -17.25 -3.06 -1.28
N VAL A 57 -16.22 -3.25 -2.11
CA VAL A 57 -16.33 -3.80 -3.45
C VAL A 57 -16.49 -5.32 -3.39
N ASP A 58 -17.28 -5.89 -4.29
CA ASP A 58 -17.40 -7.31 -4.55
C ASP A 58 -17.00 -7.55 -6.01
N PHE A 59 -15.83 -8.15 -6.26
CA PHE A 59 -15.36 -8.32 -7.63
C PHE A 59 -16.27 -9.24 -8.46
N PHE A 60 -16.90 -10.23 -7.85
CA PHE A 60 -17.82 -11.13 -8.56
C PHE A 60 -19.16 -10.49 -8.85
N SER A 61 -19.54 -9.41 -8.16
CA SER A 61 -20.75 -8.66 -8.50
C SER A 61 -20.74 -8.05 -9.91
N PHE A 62 -19.56 -7.91 -10.53
CA PHE A 62 -19.39 -7.43 -11.90
C PHE A 62 -19.52 -8.52 -12.96
N ILE A 63 -19.63 -9.79 -12.56
CA ILE A 63 -19.81 -10.95 -13.44
C ILE A 63 -21.31 -11.15 -13.70
N ASP A 64 -21.72 -11.04 -14.96
CA ASP A 64 -23.13 -11.13 -15.37
C ASP A 64 -23.60 -12.56 -15.68
N GLN A 65 -22.68 -13.48 -15.93
CA GLN A 65 -22.95 -14.85 -16.37
C GLN A 65 -21.94 -15.82 -15.77
N THR A 66 -22.34 -17.07 -15.60
CA THR A 66 -21.45 -18.16 -15.20
C THR A 66 -20.32 -18.32 -16.24
N GLU A 67 -19.10 -18.59 -15.79
CA GLU A 67 -17.89 -18.74 -16.63
C GLU A 67 -17.38 -17.46 -17.32
N SER A 68 -17.90 -16.29 -16.96
CA SER A 68 -17.33 -15.00 -17.40
C SER A 68 -16.11 -14.59 -16.57
N PHE A 69 -15.35 -13.64 -17.11
CA PHE A 69 -14.13 -13.07 -16.55
C PHE A 69 -14.26 -11.55 -16.42
N LEU A 70 -13.45 -10.96 -15.54
CA LEU A 70 -13.37 -9.52 -15.38
C LEU A 70 -12.49 -8.85 -16.46
N MET A 71 -12.91 -7.68 -16.90
CA MET A 71 -12.19 -6.82 -17.83
C MET A 71 -12.22 -5.36 -17.37
N LEU A 72 -11.12 -4.65 -17.54
CA LEU A 72 -11.04 -3.19 -17.48
C LEU A 72 -11.34 -2.62 -18.87
N ARG A 73 -12.47 -1.93 -19.00
CA ARG A 73 -12.81 -1.16 -20.19
C ARG A 73 -12.40 0.29 -19.98
N GLN A 74 -11.46 0.79 -20.77
CA GLN A 74 -11.07 2.20 -20.72
C GLN A 74 -12.23 3.09 -21.12
N GLU A 75 -12.42 4.16 -20.36
CA GLU A 75 -13.44 5.17 -20.62
C GLU A 75 -12.83 6.57 -20.51
N PRO A 76 -13.43 7.61 -21.14
CA PRO A 76 -13.03 8.98 -20.92
C PRO A 76 -13.17 9.34 -19.43
N PHE A 77 -12.16 9.98 -18.87
CA PHE A 77 -12.26 10.46 -17.49
C PHE A 77 -13.25 11.65 -17.46
N PRO A 78 -14.26 11.67 -16.58
CA PRO A 78 -15.29 12.72 -16.59
C PRO A 78 -14.75 14.15 -16.42
N LEU A 79 -13.58 14.30 -15.78
CA LEU A 79 -12.94 15.59 -15.51
C LEU A 79 -11.60 15.75 -16.25
N ASP A 80 -11.48 15.16 -17.44
CA ASP A 80 -10.23 15.19 -18.21
C ASP A 80 -9.78 16.63 -18.52
N ASP A 81 -10.72 17.55 -18.78
CA ASP A 81 -10.39 18.96 -19.03
C ASP A 81 -9.86 19.68 -17.78
N VAL A 82 -10.38 19.36 -16.60
CA VAL A 82 -9.89 19.92 -15.33
C VAL A 82 -8.48 19.43 -15.04
N LEU A 83 -8.17 18.16 -15.33
CA LEU A 83 -6.80 17.63 -15.17
C LEU A 83 -5.79 18.24 -16.14
N LYS A 84 -6.22 18.84 -17.25
CA LYS A 84 -5.31 19.56 -18.17
C LYS A 84 -4.80 20.85 -17.54
N THR A 85 -5.64 21.52 -16.73
CA THR A 85 -5.32 22.76 -16.00
C THR A 85 -4.67 22.46 -14.66
N GLU A 86 -5.26 21.56 -13.87
CA GLU A 86 -4.77 21.12 -12.57
C GLU A 86 -4.00 19.80 -12.72
N ARG A 87 -2.77 19.91 -13.21
CA ARG A 87 -1.95 18.74 -13.52
C ARG A 87 -1.50 18.04 -12.25
N LEU A 88 -1.54 16.71 -12.26
CA LEU A 88 -0.87 15.88 -11.27
C LEU A 88 0.64 15.80 -11.58
N GLY A 89 1.47 15.95 -10.54
CA GLY A 89 2.92 15.81 -10.62
C GLY A 89 3.35 14.34 -10.51
N TYR A 90 3.21 13.79 -9.30
CA TYR A 90 3.67 12.45 -8.94
C TYR A 90 2.62 11.75 -8.04
N PRO A 91 1.51 11.25 -8.63
CA PRO A 91 0.44 10.61 -7.87
C PRO A 91 0.84 9.21 -7.40
N LEU A 92 0.86 8.99 -6.09
CA LEU A 92 1.35 7.74 -5.47
C LEU A 92 0.30 6.92 -4.74
N GLY A 93 -0.76 7.56 -4.26
CA GLY A 93 -1.84 6.89 -3.54
C GLY A 93 -3.16 7.36 -4.07
N VAL A 94 -4.09 6.43 -4.26
CA VAL A 94 -5.48 6.70 -4.60
C VAL A 94 -6.40 5.86 -3.73
N THR A 95 -7.49 6.46 -3.26
CA THR A 95 -8.57 5.76 -2.56
C THR A 95 -9.91 6.36 -2.96
N TYR A 96 -10.99 5.64 -2.68
CA TYR A 96 -12.36 6.11 -2.87
C TYR A 96 -13.13 6.00 -1.55
N ASP A 97 -13.96 7.01 -1.24
CA ASP A 97 -14.90 6.97 -0.12
C ASP A 97 -16.30 6.66 -0.66
N GLU A 98 -16.90 5.55 -0.20
CA GLU A 98 -18.16 5.05 -0.75
C GLU A 98 -19.37 5.85 -0.28
N ILE A 99 -19.29 6.52 0.85
CA ILE A 99 -20.39 7.35 1.37
C ILE A 99 -20.40 8.70 0.67
N LEU A 100 -19.25 9.37 0.59
CA LEU A 100 -19.11 10.67 -0.06
C LEU A 100 -19.21 10.56 -1.59
N LYS A 101 -18.80 9.42 -2.16
CA LYS A 101 -18.61 9.22 -3.60
C LYS A 101 -17.50 10.11 -4.17
N GLU A 102 -16.43 10.29 -3.39
CA GLU A 102 -15.27 11.09 -3.75
C GLU A 102 -14.03 10.22 -3.96
N TRP A 103 -13.25 10.51 -5.00
CA TRP A 103 -11.88 9.99 -5.16
C TRP A 103 -10.88 10.90 -4.48
N MET A 104 -9.85 10.33 -3.86
CA MET A 104 -8.78 11.09 -3.22
C MET A 104 -7.43 10.59 -3.71
N VAL A 105 -6.60 11.52 -4.18
CA VAL A 105 -5.27 11.24 -4.74
C VAL A 105 -4.20 12.02 -3.98
N CYS A 106 -3.16 11.33 -3.52
CA CYS A 106 -1.95 11.96 -3.01
C CYS A 106 -1.03 12.33 -4.17
N ASP A 107 -0.78 13.62 -4.37
CA ASP A 107 0.23 14.11 -5.30
C ASP A 107 1.48 14.56 -4.54
N ARG A 108 2.47 13.66 -4.51
CA ARG A 108 3.66 13.81 -3.66
C ARG A 108 4.45 15.07 -3.98
N ASP A 109 4.73 15.27 -5.27
CA ASP A 109 5.66 16.32 -5.72
C ASP A 109 5.00 17.71 -5.68
N GLN A 110 3.68 17.78 -5.57
CA GLN A 110 2.92 19.02 -5.39
C GLN A 110 2.44 19.25 -3.94
N ASN A 111 2.77 18.36 -2.99
CA ASN A 111 2.39 18.50 -1.58
C ASN A 111 0.88 18.73 -1.36
N LYS A 112 0.04 18.03 -2.14
CA LYS A 112 -1.41 18.21 -2.10
C LYS A 112 -2.17 16.89 -2.10
N ILE A 113 -3.40 16.95 -1.60
CA ILE A 113 -4.41 15.93 -1.82
C ILE A 113 -5.43 16.50 -2.80
N VAL A 114 -5.70 15.75 -3.86
CA VAL A 114 -6.74 16.07 -4.83
C VAL A 114 -7.97 15.25 -4.49
N ARG A 115 -9.08 15.93 -4.22
CA ARG A 115 -10.41 15.34 -4.03
C ARG A 115 -11.22 15.55 -5.29
N ILE A 116 -11.87 14.50 -5.77
CA ILE A 116 -12.70 14.54 -6.97
C ILE A 116 -14.08 14.04 -6.58
N ASP A 117 -15.04 14.96 -6.54
CA ASP A 117 -16.44 14.64 -6.28
C ASP A 117 -17.12 14.28 -7.60
N MET A 118 -17.49 13.00 -7.73
CA MET A 118 -18.08 12.48 -8.94
C MET A 118 -19.53 12.95 -9.14
N LYS A 119 -20.23 13.36 -8.07
CA LYS A 119 -21.62 13.85 -8.14
C LYS A 119 -21.65 15.29 -8.63
N SER A 120 -20.86 16.16 -8.01
CA SER A 120 -20.78 17.56 -8.41
C SER A 120 -19.87 17.80 -9.62
N GLN A 121 -19.08 16.80 -10.00
CA GLN A 121 -18.05 16.93 -11.05
C GLN A 121 -17.06 18.05 -10.72
N GLU A 122 -16.69 18.16 -9.46
CA GLU A 122 -15.75 19.16 -8.97
C GLU A 122 -14.45 18.51 -8.50
N MET A 123 -13.34 19.18 -8.80
CA MET A 123 -12.04 18.86 -8.22
C MET A 123 -11.70 19.89 -7.15
N LYS A 124 -11.45 19.41 -5.93
CA LYS A 124 -11.06 20.23 -4.77
C LYS A 124 -9.62 19.88 -4.41
N VAL A 125 -8.79 20.89 -4.29
CA VAL A 125 -7.38 20.74 -3.91
C VAL A 125 -7.22 21.12 -2.45
N THR A 126 -6.64 20.22 -1.67
CA THR A 126 -6.24 20.48 -0.29
C THR A 126 -4.73 20.65 -0.23
N GLU A 127 -4.31 21.89 0.01
CA GLU A 127 -2.93 22.29 0.25
C GLU A 127 -2.82 22.84 1.67
N THR A 128 -1.88 22.30 2.44
CA THR A 128 -1.63 22.76 3.80
C THR A 128 -0.18 22.46 4.17
N PRO A 129 0.49 23.33 4.97
CA PRO A 129 1.91 23.17 5.28
C PRO A 129 2.30 21.80 5.87
N GLN A 130 1.35 21.10 6.49
CA GLN A 130 1.51 19.77 7.07
C GLN A 130 1.57 18.64 6.02
N LEU A 131 0.99 18.80 4.83
CA LEU A 131 0.93 17.77 3.78
C LEU A 131 2.19 17.76 2.90
N LYS A 132 3.36 17.53 3.51
CA LYS A 132 4.60 17.39 2.75
C LYS A 132 4.79 15.98 2.22
N ASN A 133 5.10 15.86 0.93
CA ASN A 133 5.35 14.60 0.22
C ASN A 133 4.32 13.49 0.56
N PRO A 134 3.00 13.71 0.41
CA PRO A 134 2.01 12.68 0.68
C PRO A 134 2.23 11.46 -0.23
N SER A 135 2.24 10.26 0.33
CA SER A 135 2.72 9.04 -0.35
C SER A 135 1.76 7.86 -0.31
N ALA A 136 0.85 7.82 0.67
CA ALA A 136 -0.21 6.81 0.75
C ALA A 136 -1.44 7.43 1.44
N ILE A 137 -2.62 6.97 1.05
CA ILE A 137 -3.90 7.46 1.55
C ILE A 137 -4.90 6.31 1.60
N ILE A 138 -5.70 6.27 2.66
CA ILE A 138 -6.81 5.32 2.82
C ILE A 138 -8.00 6.02 3.46
N VAL A 139 -9.20 5.48 3.25
CA VAL A 139 -10.37 5.87 4.06
C VAL A 139 -10.15 5.41 5.50
N TYR A 140 -10.17 6.36 6.43
CA TYR A 140 -10.05 6.08 7.87
C TYR A 140 -11.43 5.82 8.47
N LYS A 141 -12.35 6.76 8.25
CA LYS A 141 -13.76 6.71 8.63
C LYS A 141 -14.60 7.12 7.44
N GLU A 142 -15.28 6.15 6.83
CA GLU A 142 -16.21 6.36 5.70
C GLU A 142 -17.13 7.56 5.96
N GLY A 143 -17.30 8.41 4.95
CA GLY A 143 -18.14 9.59 5.05
C GLY A 143 -17.49 10.79 5.77
N LYS A 144 -16.32 10.61 6.39
CA LYS A 144 -15.79 11.59 7.36
C LYS A 144 -14.32 11.91 7.21
N SER A 145 -13.45 10.92 7.10
CA SER A 145 -12.00 11.16 7.15
C SER A 145 -11.15 10.13 6.43
N VAL A 146 -9.97 10.58 6.01
CA VAL A 146 -8.90 9.76 5.43
C VAL A 146 -7.65 9.80 6.29
N ALA A 147 -6.89 8.72 6.30
CA ALA A 147 -5.54 8.71 6.85
C ALA A 147 -4.53 8.92 5.73
N VAL A 148 -3.51 9.73 5.97
CA VAL A 148 -2.53 10.13 4.97
C VAL A 148 -1.13 9.99 5.53
N LEU A 149 -0.27 9.24 4.84
CA LEU A 149 1.15 9.12 5.15
C LEU A 149 1.95 10.21 4.43
N THR A 150 2.60 11.07 5.20
CA THR A 150 3.40 12.20 4.74
C THR A 150 4.83 12.11 5.25
N SER A 151 5.72 12.92 4.68
CA SER A 151 7.11 13.02 5.13
C SER A 151 7.67 14.42 4.92
N GLU A 152 8.27 15.00 5.96
CA GLU A 152 8.95 16.31 5.81
C GLU A 152 10.18 16.23 4.88
N ASP A 153 10.88 15.10 4.93
CA ASP A 153 11.99 14.74 4.06
C ASP A 153 11.62 13.42 3.37
N ARG A 154 11.79 13.31 2.04
CA ARG A 154 11.26 12.18 1.24
C ARG A 154 11.61 10.79 1.77
N MET A 155 12.68 10.68 2.55
CA MET A 155 13.18 9.42 3.09
C MET A 155 13.11 9.33 4.63
N ARG A 156 12.66 10.37 5.33
CA ARG A 156 12.70 10.47 6.80
C ARG A 156 11.55 11.31 7.34
N LYS A 157 11.41 11.34 8.66
CA LYS A 157 10.47 12.25 9.33
C LYS A 157 9.02 12.06 8.84
N PHE A 158 8.57 10.82 8.96
CA PHE A 158 7.23 10.43 8.53
C PHE A 158 6.19 10.78 9.60
N THR A 159 5.04 11.21 9.13
CA THR A 159 3.87 11.50 9.97
C THR A 159 2.63 10.94 9.29
N ILE A 160 1.73 10.38 10.08
CA ILE A 160 0.40 10.01 9.63
C ILE A 160 -0.58 11.02 10.18
N TYR A 161 -1.35 11.64 9.28
CA TYR A 161 -2.43 12.55 9.64
C TYR A 161 -3.78 11.90 9.36
N ILE A 162 -4.77 12.18 10.21
CA ILE A 162 -6.18 12.02 9.88
C ILE A 162 -6.68 13.35 9.32
N TYR A 163 -7.13 13.35 8.07
CA TYR A 163 -7.75 14.50 7.44
C TYR A 163 -9.27 14.39 7.55
N ASN A 164 -9.89 15.29 8.31
CA ASN A 164 -11.33 15.41 8.39
C ASN A 164 -11.83 16.13 7.12
N LEU A 165 -12.62 15.44 6.30
CA LEU A 165 -13.06 15.90 4.98
C LEU A 165 -14.14 16.99 5.06
N GLU A 166 -14.99 16.93 6.09
CA GLU A 166 -16.10 17.85 6.32
C GLU A 166 -15.59 19.18 6.91
N ARG A 167 -14.85 19.08 8.01
CA ARG A 167 -14.29 20.25 8.73
C ARG A 167 -12.97 20.75 8.13
N GLN A 168 -12.40 20.02 7.17
CA GLN A 168 -11.20 20.38 6.41
C GLN A 168 -9.95 20.68 7.26
N TYR A 169 -9.70 19.89 8.30
CA TYR A 169 -8.49 20.01 9.13
C TYR A 169 -7.76 18.67 9.27
N LEU A 170 -6.48 18.77 9.62
CA LEU A 170 -5.60 17.63 9.86
C LEU A 170 -5.29 17.47 11.33
N SER A 171 -5.39 16.24 11.80
CA SER A 171 -4.99 15.84 13.15
C SER A 171 -3.85 14.83 13.08
N CYS A 172 -2.82 15.03 13.90
CA CYS A 172 -1.69 14.11 13.94
C CYS A 172 -2.11 12.79 14.59
N PHE A 173 -2.07 11.71 13.83
CA PHE A 173 -2.28 10.36 14.35
C PHE A 173 -1.02 9.84 15.05
N ALA A 174 0.08 9.78 14.29
CA ALA A 174 1.38 9.31 14.75
C ALA A 174 2.50 10.02 14.00
N SER A 175 3.53 10.48 14.73
CA SER A 175 4.67 11.22 14.19
C SER A 175 6.01 10.60 14.54
N TYR A 176 7.01 10.80 13.69
CA TYR A 176 8.42 10.52 13.97
C TYR A 176 8.97 11.24 15.22
N THR A 177 8.34 12.35 15.63
CA THR A 177 8.71 13.12 16.83
C THR A 177 8.23 12.45 18.11
N GLU A 178 7.27 11.55 18.03
CA GLU A 178 6.65 10.87 19.16
C GLU A 178 7.30 9.49 19.35
N GLU A 179 8.18 9.37 20.35
CA GLU A 179 8.99 8.16 20.54
C GLU A 179 8.16 6.88 20.74
N ILE A 180 6.94 7.01 21.30
CA ILE A 180 6.00 5.91 21.54
C ILE A 180 5.65 5.13 20.26
N TYR A 181 5.73 5.76 19.09
CA TYR A 181 5.44 5.11 17.81
C TYR A 181 6.68 4.55 17.12
N GLY A 182 7.89 4.95 17.52
CA GLY A 182 9.15 4.44 16.97
C GLY A 182 9.32 4.65 15.46
N MET A 183 8.69 5.68 14.85
CA MET A 183 8.69 5.96 13.41
C MET A 183 10.00 6.64 12.93
N ARG A 184 11.14 5.97 13.15
CA ARG A 184 12.48 6.53 12.86
C ARG A 184 13.01 6.19 11.47
N ASN A 185 12.42 5.19 10.80
CA ASN A 185 12.87 4.69 9.50
C ASN A 185 11.99 5.20 8.36
N GLN A 186 12.34 4.82 7.13
CA GLN A 186 11.46 5.09 6.00
C GLN A 186 10.17 4.30 6.14
N MET A 187 9.02 4.98 6.08
CA MET A 187 7.71 4.35 6.10
C MET A 187 7.19 4.17 4.67
N ARG A 188 6.48 3.07 4.40
CA ARG A 188 5.80 2.83 3.11
C ARG A 188 4.46 2.16 3.31
N GLY A 189 3.53 2.48 2.41
CA GLY A 189 2.18 1.93 2.46
C GLY A 189 1.40 2.41 3.67
N LEU A 190 0.09 2.36 3.55
CA LEU A 190 -0.83 2.67 4.61
C LEU A 190 -2.03 1.75 4.46
N ALA A 191 -2.44 1.10 5.55
CA ALA A 191 -3.65 0.29 5.61
C ALA A 191 -4.26 0.37 7.01
N LYS A 192 -5.42 -0.25 7.19
CA LYS A 192 -6.12 -0.35 8.46
C LYS A 192 -6.12 -1.82 8.90
N SER A 193 -5.99 -2.06 10.19
CA SER A 193 -6.07 -3.39 10.79
C SER A 193 -7.51 -3.76 11.17
N VAL A 194 -7.74 -5.02 11.54
CA VAL A 194 -9.05 -5.47 12.04
C VAL A 194 -9.45 -4.78 13.33
N GLY A 195 -8.50 -4.43 14.21
CA GLY A 195 -8.72 -3.65 15.42
C GLY A 195 -8.86 -2.14 15.19
N GLY A 196 -8.84 -1.67 13.93
CA GLY A 196 -8.97 -0.25 13.60
C GLY A 196 -7.67 0.57 13.72
N ASN A 197 -6.56 -0.06 14.10
CA ASN A 197 -5.25 0.58 14.14
C ASN A 197 -4.69 0.79 12.73
N LEU A 198 -3.74 1.71 12.57
CA LEU A 198 -3.10 1.99 11.28
C LEU A 198 -1.85 1.14 11.07
N LEU A 199 -1.68 0.66 9.85
CA LEU A 199 -0.57 -0.19 9.44
C LEU A 199 0.36 0.57 8.50
N SER A 200 1.66 0.39 8.67
CA SER A 200 2.66 0.86 7.70
C SER A 200 3.92 0.00 7.76
N LEU A 201 4.73 0.06 6.71
CA LEU A 201 5.91 -0.78 6.53
C LEU A 201 7.17 0.00 6.87
N ASP A 202 8.03 -0.56 7.71
CA ASP A 202 9.35 -0.02 8.01
C ASP A 202 10.38 -0.54 7.01
N LEU A 203 10.91 0.37 6.21
CA LEU A 203 12.07 0.10 5.36
C LEU A 203 13.36 0.57 6.05
N VAL A 204 14.08 -0.41 6.58
CA VAL A 204 15.42 -0.22 7.16
C VAL A 204 16.47 -0.68 6.16
N TYR A 205 17.31 0.23 5.63
CA TYR A 205 18.28 -0.10 4.57
C TYR A 205 19.19 -1.30 4.93
N LYS A 206 19.72 -1.31 6.16
CA LYS A 206 20.45 -2.44 6.76
C LYS A 206 19.75 -2.84 8.03
N GLY A 207 19.02 -3.94 7.99
CA GLY A 207 18.33 -4.48 9.15
C GLY A 207 17.00 -5.12 8.80
N THR A 208 16.33 -5.54 9.86
CA THR A 208 15.03 -6.20 9.82
C THR A 208 13.96 -5.26 9.27
N LYS A 209 13.22 -5.75 8.28
CA LYS A 209 12.02 -5.08 7.76
C LYS A 209 10.82 -5.48 8.60
N ASN A 210 9.92 -4.55 8.84
CA ASN A 210 8.80 -4.79 9.74
C ASN A 210 7.48 -4.27 9.19
N LEU A 211 6.40 -4.93 9.59
CA LEU A 211 5.06 -4.34 9.63
C LEU A 211 4.89 -3.67 10.98
N ARG A 212 4.46 -2.41 10.98
CA ARG A 212 4.16 -1.64 12.18
C ARG A 212 2.65 -1.45 12.30
N VAL A 213 2.11 -1.79 13.47
CA VAL A 213 0.72 -1.52 13.87
C VAL A 213 0.74 -0.35 14.85
N LEU A 214 0.10 0.76 14.48
CA LEU A 214 0.11 2.03 15.19
C LEU A 214 -1.25 2.26 15.86
N LYS A 215 -1.27 2.32 17.19
CA LYS A 215 -2.46 2.61 17.98
C LYS A 215 -2.35 4.00 18.60
N LYS A 216 -3.29 4.87 18.25
CA LYS A 216 -3.32 6.27 18.70
C LYS A 216 -3.18 6.37 20.22
N ASN A 217 -2.29 7.25 20.67
CA ASN A 217 -1.97 7.57 22.07
C ASN A 217 -1.45 6.38 22.91
N VAL A 218 -1.27 5.20 22.32
CA VAL A 218 -0.77 3.99 22.99
C VAL A 218 0.64 3.64 22.52
N GLY A 219 0.90 3.74 21.22
CA GLY A 219 2.22 3.48 20.62
C GLY A 219 2.15 2.50 19.46
N ALA A 220 3.20 1.69 19.30
CA ALA A 220 3.34 0.78 18.17
C ALA A 220 3.68 -0.65 18.58
N LYS A 221 3.09 -1.63 17.88
CA LYS A 221 3.57 -3.01 17.82
C LYS A 221 4.28 -3.25 16.50
N VAL A 222 5.38 -4.01 16.56
CA VAL A 222 6.27 -4.23 15.41
C VAL A 222 6.38 -5.73 15.15
N PHE A 223 6.04 -6.15 13.95
CA PHE A 223 6.12 -7.55 13.52
C PHE A 223 7.15 -7.69 12.41
N LYS A 224 8.10 -8.60 12.62
CA LYS A 224 9.19 -8.87 11.68
C LYS A 224 8.65 -9.50 10.39
N LEU A 225 9.08 -8.96 9.25
CA LEU A 225 8.84 -9.52 7.93
C LEU A 225 10.03 -10.40 7.55
N GLU A 226 10.00 -11.67 7.93
CA GLU A 226 11.09 -12.60 7.68
C GLU A 226 11.39 -12.76 6.19
N GLY A 227 12.67 -12.61 5.82
CA GLY A 227 13.13 -12.70 4.43
C GLY A 227 12.77 -11.50 3.53
N ALA A 228 12.10 -10.47 4.03
CA ALA A 228 11.78 -9.28 3.26
C ALA A 228 13.02 -8.41 2.98
N ALA A 229 13.09 -7.87 1.77
CA ALA A 229 14.18 -7.03 1.27
C ALA A 229 13.73 -5.59 1.04
N ASN A 230 12.60 -5.37 0.38
CA ASN A 230 12.06 -4.04 0.05
C ASN A 230 10.52 -4.04 0.05
N PRO A 231 9.88 -4.23 1.22
CA PRO A 231 8.43 -4.16 1.35
C PRO A 231 7.92 -2.78 0.94
N SER A 232 6.85 -2.72 0.13
CA SER A 232 6.47 -1.48 -0.54
C SER A 232 4.98 -1.17 -0.55
N PHE A 233 4.11 -2.15 -0.81
CA PHE A 233 2.66 -1.96 -0.80
C PHE A 233 2.00 -2.85 0.24
N ILE A 234 0.88 -2.37 0.79
CA ILE A 234 0.09 -3.08 1.79
C ILE A 234 -1.39 -2.97 1.43
N ALA A 235 -2.14 -4.06 1.63
CA ALA A 235 -3.58 -4.10 1.52
C ALA A 235 -4.15 -5.01 2.62
N THR A 236 -5.38 -4.76 3.03
CA THR A 236 -6.01 -5.48 4.15
C THR A 236 -7.44 -5.88 3.85
N TYR A 237 -7.84 -6.99 4.47
CA TYR A 237 -9.20 -7.52 4.47
C TYR A 237 -9.44 -8.20 5.81
N ARG A 238 -10.26 -7.61 6.68
CA ARG A 238 -10.46 -8.12 8.05
C ARG A 238 -9.09 -8.30 8.73
N GLY A 239 -8.76 -9.50 9.22
CA GLY A 239 -7.46 -9.84 9.78
C GLY A 239 -6.39 -10.23 8.75
N THR A 240 -6.72 -10.31 7.46
CA THR A 240 -5.75 -10.63 6.41
C THR A 240 -4.96 -9.39 5.99
N VAL A 241 -3.64 -9.51 5.89
CA VAL A 241 -2.73 -8.46 5.42
C VAL A 241 -1.89 -9.00 4.26
N ALA A 242 -1.96 -8.34 3.11
CA ALA A 242 -1.06 -8.59 1.98
C ALA A 242 0.04 -7.53 1.97
N VAL A 243 1.31 -7.96 1.89
CA VAL A 243 2.48 -7.08 1.78
C VAL A 243 3.30 -7.48 0.56
N SER A 244 3.50 -6.55 -0.36
CA SER A 244 4.38 -6.78 -1.50
C SER A 244 5.83 -6.42 -1.16
N ASP A 245 6.77 -7.19 -1.69
CA ASP A 245 8.19 -6.96 -1.60
C ASP A 245 8.81 -6.86 -3.00
N LEU A 246 9.25 -5.65 -3.34
CA LEU A 246 9.86 -5.32 -4.63
C LEU A 246 11.30 -5.80 -4.76
N GLY A 247 11.96 -6.14 -3.66
CA GLY A 247 13.36 -6.58 -3.65
C GLY A 247 13.50 -8.05 -4.02
N ILE A 248 12.45 -8.83 -3.76
CA ILE A 248 12.42 -10.28 -4.03
C ILE A 248 11.22 -10.72 -4.89
N ASN A 249 10.40 -9.77 -5.36
CA ASN A 249 9.21 -10.01 -6.18
C ASN A 249 8.28 -11.07 -5.57
N LYS A 250 7.90 -10.85 -4.31
CA LYS A 250 6.92 -11.68 -3.59
C LYS A 250 5.80 -10.84 -2.99
N VAL A 251 4.67 -11.47 -2.73
CA VAL A 251 3.59 -10.92 -1.92
C VAL A 251 3.37 -11.90 -0.79
N PHE A 252 3.63 -11.44 0.43
CA PHE A 252 3.40 -12.20 1.64
C PHE A 252 1.97 -11.94 2.12
N ILE A 253 1.26 -13.00 2.46
CA ILE A 253 -0.06 -12.94 3.05
C ILE A 253 0.05 -13.36 4.51
N PHE A 254 -0.50 -12.53 5.40
CA PHE A 254 -0.44 -12.73 6.82
C PHE A 254 -1.83 -12.71 7.44
N ASN A 255 -1.97 -13.41 8.55
CA ASN A 255 -3.04 -13.16 9.52
C ASN A 255 -2.50 -12.20 10.59
N LEU A 256 -3.24 -11.13 10.83
CA LEU A 256 -3.05 -10.15 11.87
C LEU A 256 -4.35 -10.06 12.68
N ASP A 257 -4.26 -10.40 13.96
CA ASP A 257 -5.33 -10.16 14.92
C ASP A 257 -4.80 -9.21 16.00
N ASP A 258 -5.34 -7.99 16.03
CA ASP A 258 -5.01 -6.95 16.99
C ASP A 258 -6.25 -6.39 17.71
N LEU A 259 -7.34 -7.17 17.74
CA LEU A 259 -8.55 -6.85 18.51
C LEU A 259 -8.24 -6.72 20.01
N ASP A 260 -7.42 -7.64 20.53
CA ASP A 260 -6.77 -7.50 21.82
C ASP A 260 -5.37 -6.92 21.63
N TRP A 261 -5.22 -5.63 21.95
CA TRP A 261 -3.95 -4.93 21.80
C TRP A 261 -2.82 -5.61 22.57
N ASN A 262 -3.05 -6.21 23.72
CA ASN A 262 -1.99 -6.82 24.53
C ASN A 262 -1.56 -8.16 23.93
N ASN A 263 -2.50 -8.93 23.38
CA ASN A 263 -2.27 -10.26 22.84
C ASN A 263 -2.24 -10.35 21.31
N ALA A 264 -1.99 -9.22 20.63
CA ALA A 264 -1.96 -9.16 19.17
C ALA A 264 -1.04 -10.24 18.53
N ARG A 265 -1.56 -10.92 17.50
CA ARG A 265 -0.91 -12.06 16.84
C ARG A 265 -0.63 -11.76 15.37
N PHE A 266 0.50 -12.25 14.89
CA PHE A 266 0.91 -12.13 13.49
C PHE A 266 1.51 -13.43 13.00
N SER A 267 1.06 -13.93 11.86
CA SER A 267 1.52 -15.20 11.29
C SER A 267 1.42 -15.21 9.78
N VAL A 268 2.32 -15.93 9.12
CA VAL A 268 2.30 -16.11 7.66
C VAL A 268 1.18 -17.09 7.30
N LEU A 269 0.33 -16.72 6.35
CA LEU A 269 -0.68 -17.60 5.76
C LEU A 269 -0.21 -18.19 4.42
N ASN A 270 0.31 -17.34 3.52
CA ASN A 270 0.74 -17.75 2.19
C ASN A 270 1.81 -16.80 1.64
N VAL A 271 2.50 -17.21 0.56
CA VAL A 271 3.46 -16.39 -0.17
C VAL A 271 3.26 -16.58 -1.67
N ILE A 272 2.75 -15.55 -2.34
CA ILE A 272 2.66 -15.52 -3.81
C ILE A 272 4.05 -15.15 -4.34
N SER A 273 4.64 -16.04 -5.14
CA SER A 273 5.96 -15.86 -5.73
C SER A 273 5.89 -15.97 -7.25
N THR A 274 6.83 -15.32 -7.93
CA THR A 274 6.99 -15.42 -9.37
C THR A 274 8.13 -16.36 -9.70
N VAL A 275 7.92 -17.29 -10.61
CA VAL A 275 9.03 -18.08 -11.15
C VAL A 275 9.97 -17.13 -11.90
N PRO A 276 11.29 -17.17 -11.62
CA PRO A 276 12.26 -16.34 -12.32
C PRO A 276 12.17 -16.49 -13.85
N ASP A 277 12.52 -15.42 -14.57
CA ASP A 277 12.80 -15.44 -16.01
C ASP A 277 11.65 -15.81 -16.97
N ILE A 278 10.40 -15.92 -16.51
CA ILE A 278 9.25 -16.08 -17.42
C ILE A 278 9.09 -14.82 -18.30
N PRO A 279 8.94 -14.95 -19.64
CA PRO A 279 8.60 -13.83 -20.54
C PRO A 279 7.29 -13.14 -20.13
N ILE A 280 7.21 -11.82 -20.26
CA ILE A 280 6.05 -11.05 -19.75
C ILE A 280 4.72 -11.52 -20.36
N GLY A 281 4.70 -11.84 -21.66
CA GLY A 281 3.47 -12.30 -22.32
C GLY A 281 2.96 -13.66 -21.81
N GLU A 282 3.87 -14.54 -21.40
CA GLU A 282 3.51 -15.80 -20.74
C GLU A 282 3.09 -15.55 -19.29
N LEU A 283 3.85 -14.73 -18.56
CA LEU A 283 3.56 -14.35 -17.19
C LEU A 283 2.18 -13.70 -17.08
N ALA A 284 1.72 -12.96 -18.08
CA ALA A 284 0.42 -12.29 -18.06
C ALA A 284 -0.75 -13.24 -17.77
N ASN A 285 -0.64 -14.52 -18.14
CA ASN A 285 -1.68 -15.53 -17.94
C ASN A 285 -1.27 -16.61 -16.90
N GLN A 286 -0.33 -16.31 -16.02
CA GLN A 286 0.14 -17.20 -14.95
C GLN A 286 0.20 -16.44 -13.61
N SER A 287 0.39 -17.18 -12.52
CA SER A 287 0.68 -16.59 -11.20
C SER A 287 2.00 -15.80 -11.19
N GLY A 288 2.09 -14.78 -10.34
CA GLY A 288 3.28 -13.95 -10.16
C GLY A 288 3.22 -12.59 -10.86
N PHE A 289 4.33 -11.86 -10.84
CA PHE A 289 4.46 -10.46 -11.23
C PHE A 289 5.94 -10.05 -11.36
N LYS A 290 6.24 -9.01 -12.15
CA LYS A 290 7.59 -8.43 -12.26
C LYS A 290 7.81 -7.25 -11.32
N PHE A 291 6.77 -6.47 -11.01
CA PHE A 291 6.85 -5.31 -10.13
C PHE A 291 5.46 -4.95 -9.59
N VAL A 292 5.16 -5.28 -8.34
CA VAL A 292 3.86 -4.96 -7.72
C VAL A 292 3.75 -3.46 -7.47
N ALA A 293 2.70 -2.83 -7.99
CA ALA A 293 2.46 -1.39 -7.84
C ALA A 293 1.10 -1.03 -7.23
N GLY A 294 0.47 -1.98 -6.57
CA GLY A 294 -0.82 -1.82 -5.92
C GLY A 294 -1.45 -3.16 -5.62
N MET A 295 -2.24 -3.21 -4.56
CA MET A 295 -3.00 -4.38 -4.17
C MET A 295 -4.33 -3.93 -3.58
N GLN A 296 -5.40 -4.68 -3.82
CA GLN A 296 -6.71 -4.39 -3.26
C GLN A 296 -7.46 -5.68 -3.00
N PHE A 297 -7.98 -5.83 -1.79
CA PHE A 297 -8.93 -6.90 -1.48
C PHE A 297 -10.37 -6.46 -1.80
N ASP A 298 -11.23 -7.42 -2.11
CA ASP A 298 -12.68 -7.23 -2.06
C ASP A 298 -13.29 -7.69 -0.72
N MET A 299 -14.60 -7.55 -0.59
CA MET A 299 -15.36 -7.93 0.60
C MET A 299 -15.40 -9.45 0.86
N ASN A 300 -15.00 -10.26 -0.12
CA ASN A 300 -14.99 -11.72 -0.06
C ASN A 300 -13.57 -12.27 0.20
N GLY A 301 -12.56 -11.40 0.23
CA GLY A 301 -11.16 -11.78 0.44
C GLY A 301 -10.40 -12.14 -0.83
N LEU A 302 -10.97 -11.92 -2.02
CA LEU A 302 -10.22 -12.00 -3.28
C LEU A 302 -9.25 -10.84 -3.38
N LEU A 303 -8.10 -11.08 -4.00
CA LEU A 303 -7.01 -10.11 -4.07
C LEU A 303 -6.70 -9.72 -5.53
N LEU A 304 -6.80 -8.43 -5.83
CA LEU A 304 -6.20 -7.85 -7.02
C LEU A 304 -4.75 -7.45 -6.75
N ILE A 305 -3.86 -7.82 -7.66
CA ILE A 305 -2.45 -7.39 -7.66
C ILE A 305 -2.14 -6.72 -8.99
N GLY A 306 -1.73 -5.46 -8.93
CA GLY A 306 -1.27 -4.71 -10.10
C GLY A 306 0.23 -4.90 -10.33
N ASP A 307 0.61 -5.38 -11.51
CA ASP A 307 1.99 -5.53 -11.95
C ASP A 307 2.36 -4.44 -12.96
N ALA A 308 3.09 -3.41 -12.51
CA ALA A 308 3.43 -2.26 -13.34
C ALA A 308 4.40 -2.60 -14.48
N LYS A 309 5.34 -3.53 -14.25
CA LYS A 309 6.26 -3.98 -15.32
C LYS A 309 5.65 -5.06 -16.19
N GLY A 310 4.74 -5.86 -15.64
CA GLY A 310 3.99 -6.84 -16.41
C GLY A 310 2.82 -6.27 -17.20
N HIS A 311 2.43 -5.01 -16.96
CA HIS A 311 1.26 -4.38 -17.56
C HIS A 311 0.00 -5.24 -17.38
N THR A 312 -0.21 -5.77 -16.17
CA THR A 312 -1.38 -6.59 -15.83
C THR A 312 -1.94 -6.25 -14.46
N ILE A 313 -3.24 -6.49 -14.28
CA ILE A 313 -3.86 -6.62 -12.95
C ILE A 313 -4.39 -8.05 -12.86
N LYS A 314 -4.01 -8.78 -11.80
CA LYS A 314 -4.29 -10.20 -11.62
C LYS A 314 -5.19 -10.44 -10.42
N LEU A 315 -6.16 -11.33 -10.58
CA LEU A 315 -7.09 -11.75 -9.55
C LEU A 315 -6.65 -13.08 -8.95
N TYR A 316 -6.64 -13.11 -7.62
CA TYR A 316 -6.36 -14.30 -6.81
C TYR A 316 -7.56 -14.60 -5.92
N ASP A 317 -7.81 -15.89 -5.68
CA ASP A 317 -8.88 -16.34 -4.79
C ASP A 317 -8.50 -16.21 -3.31
N THR A 318 -9.33 -16.77 -2.44
CA THR A 318 -9.14 -16.75 -0.98
C THR A 318 -8.06 -17.71 -0.48
N ASN A 319 -7.64 -18.69 -1.30
CA ASN A 319 -6.44 -19.49 -1.06
C ASN A 319 -5.18 -18.81 -1.62
N TYR A 320 -5.35 -17.67 -2.30
CA TYR A 320 -4.33 -16.92 -3.02
C TYR A 320 -3.76 -17.68 -4.23
N ASP A 321 -4.58 -18.53 -4.82
CA ASP A 321 -4.33 -19.15 -6.12
C ASP A 321 -4.71 -18.19 -7.25
N PHE A 322 -3.91 -18.16 -8.30
CA PHE A 322 -4.16 -17.31 -9.46
C PHE A 322 -5.39 -17.79 -10.22
N LEU A 323 -6.42 -16.93 -10.33
CA LEU A 323 -7.62 -17.23 -11.08
C LEU A 323 -7.44 -16.85 -12.55
N HIS A 324 -7.31 -15.55 -12.79
CA HIS A 324 -7.07 -14.99 -14.11
C HIS A 324 -6.56 -13.55 -13.99
N ARG A 325 -6.06 -12.99 -15.09
CA ARG A 325 -5.87 -11.54 -15.18
C ARG A 325 -7.15 -10.84 -15.59
N LEU A 326 -7.31 -9.59 -15.16
CA LEU A 326 -8.31 -8.71 -15.74
C LEU A 326 -7.92 -8.46 -17.20
N SER A 327 -8.84 -8.70 -18.13
CA SER A 327 -8.64 -8.31 -19.53
C SER A 327 -8.63 -6.78 -19.65
N SER A 328 -8.08 -6.24 -20.72
CA SER A 328 -8.16 -4.80 -21.00
C SER A 328 -8.27 -4.53 -22.50
N ASN A 329 -8.97 -3.48 -22.89
CA ASN A 329 -9.01 -2.97 -24.28
C ASN A 329 -7.94 -1.89 -24.54
N PHE A 330 -7.03 -1.70 -23.60
CA PHE A 330 -5.95 -0.74 -23.64
C PHE A 330 -4.71 -1.36 -22.97
N VAL A 331 -3.53 -0.82 -23.29
CA VAL A 331 -2.30 -1.20 -22.60
C VAL A 331 -2.35 -0.62 -21.19
N LEU A 332 -2.29 -1.48 -20.17
CA LEU A 332 -2.22 -1.01 -18.80
C LEU A 332 -0.93 -0.20 -18.58
N PRO A 333 -0.99 0.97 -17.94
CA PRO A 333 0.17 1.84 -17.79
C PRO A 333 1.24 1.27 -16.85
N PHE A 334 2.35 1.98 -16.69
CA PHE A 334 3.26 1.72 -15.57
C PHE A 334 2.62 2.26 -14.29
N MET A 335 1.84 1.40 -13.64
CA MET A 335 1.01 1.80 -12.51
C MET A 335 1.87 2.26 -11.33
N SER A 336 1.46 3.32 -10.63
CA SER A 336 1.98 3.69 -9.31
C SER A 336 1.01 3.32 -8.18
N SER A 337 -0.28 3.28 -8.49
CA SER A 337 -1.37 2.88 -7.60
C SER A 337 -2.64 2.65 -8.43
N PHE A 338 -3.59 1.90 -7.88
CA PHE A 338 -4.94 1.80 -8.43
C PHE A 338 -5.96 1.55 -7.32
N HIS A 339 -7.23 1.82 -7.62
CA HIS A 339 -8.35 1.45 -6.76
C HIS A 339 -9.61 1.23 -7.59
N VAL A 340 -10.40 0.22 -7.23
CA VAL A 340 -11.69 -0.14 -7.82
C VAL A 340 -12.78 0.06 -6.78
N ASN A 341 -13.81 0.85 -7.09
CA ASN A 341 -14.93 1.07 -6.17
C ASN A 341 -16.07 0.06 -6.37
N LYS A 342 -17.10 0.12 -5.52
CA LYS A 342 -18.27 -0.77 -5.55
C LYS A 342 -19.09 -0.69 -6.84
N SER A 343 -19.02 0.42 -7.57
CA SER A 343 -19.68 0.60 -8.86
C SER A 343 -18.89 -0.01 -10.03
N GLY A 344 -17.69 -0.52 -9.78
CA GLY A 344 -16.79 -1.04 -10.81
C GLY A 344 -15.92 0.04 -11.45
N GLU A 345 -16.02 1.29 -11.02
CA GLU A 345 -15.14 2.35 -11.51
C GLU A 345 -13.74 2.14 -10.96
N ALA A 346 -12.75 2.24 -11.85
CA ALA A 346 -11.36 1.99 -11.55
C ALA A 346 -10.50 3.18 -11.98
N MET A 347 -9.78 3.73 -11.00
CA MET A 347 -8.79 4.78 -11.22
C MET A 347 -7.39 4.18 -11.12
N ILE A 348 -6.61 4.28 -12.18
CA ILE A 348 -5.24 3.76 -12.28
C ILE A 348 -4.28 4.94 -12.48
N MET A 349 -3.29 5.06 -11.59
CA MET A 349 -2.30 6.14 -11.61
C MET A 349 -1.02 5.74 -12.34
N ASP A 350 -0.46 6.65 -13.13
CA ASP A 350 0.85 6.48 -13.77
C ASP A 350 1.72 7.71 -13.51
N VAL A 351 2.81 7.53 -12.77
CA VAL A 351 3.76 8.62 -12.44
C VAL A 351 4.66 9.02 -13.62
N HIS A 352 4.77 8.20 -14.66
CA HIS A 352 5.63 8.40 -15.82
C HIS A 352 4.89 8.95 -17.04
N ALA A 353 3.59 8.67 -17.18
CA ALA A 353 2.78 9.14 -18.31
C ALA A 353 2.55 10.66 -18.29
N VAL A 354 2.24 11.25 -19.45
CA VAL A 354 1.75 12.64 -19.52
C VAL A 354 0.34 12.71 -18.93
N ARG A 355 -0.52 11.77 -19.32
CA ARG A 355 -1.83 11.56 -18.72
C ARG A 355 -1.66 10.67 -17.48
N LYS A 356 -1.68 11.28 -16.30
CA LYS A 356 -1.43 10.59 -15.03
C LYS A 356 -2.59 9.70 -14.57
N VAL A 357 -3.80 9.96 -15.10
CA VAL A 357 -5.03 9.26 -14.73
C VAL A 357 -5.53 8.40 -15.88
N HIS A 358 -5.64 7.10 -15.63
CA HIS A 358 -6.28 6.14 -16.51
C HIS A 358 -7.59 5.70 -15.86
N TRP A 359 -8.71 6.11 -16.47
CA TRP A 359 -10.06 5.81 -16.01
C TRP A 359 -10.62 4.60 -16.76
N SER A 360 -11.25 3.70 -16.02
CA SER A 360 -11.85 2.50 -16.59
C SER A 360 -13.01 2.00 -15.75
N ASN A 361 -13.84 1.14 -16.33
CA ASN A 361 -14.88 0.39 -15.63
C ASN A 361 -14.58 -1.10 -15.70
N VAL A 362 -14.79 -1.81 -14.59
CA VAL A 362 -14.74 -3.26 -14.50
C VAL A 362 -16.05 -3.82 -15.06
N VAL A 363 -15.92 -4.70 -16.05
CA VAL A 363 -17.05 -5.31 -16.76
C VAL A 363 -16.84 -6.80 -16.94
N SER A 364 -17.94 -7.53 -17.16
CA SER A 364 -17.94 -8.95 -17.49
C SER A 364 -17.59 -9.20 -18.96
N VAL A 365 -16.79 -10.23 -19.23
CA VAL A 365 -16.51 -10.75 -20.59
C VAL A 365 -16.49 -12.28 -20.61
N GLN A 366 -16.93 -12.86 -21.72
CA GLN A 366 -17.06 -14.31 -21.90
C GLN A 366 -15.72 -15.05 -22.06
N LYS A 367 -14.64 -14.31 -22.36
CA LYS A 367 -13.31 -14.88 -22.53
C LYS A 367 -12.25 -13.87 -22.17
N ILE A 368 -11.14 -14.36 -21.65
CA ILE A 368 -9.95 -13.55 -21.45
C ILE A 368 -9.46 -13.05 -22.82
N LEU A 369 -9.45 -11.73 -23.03
CA LEU A 369 -8.96 -11.10 -24.26
C LEU A 369 -7.44 -11.23 -24.35
N PRO A 370 -6.82 -11.24 -25.55
CA PRO A 370 -5.37 -11.26 -25.68
C PRO A 370 -4.68 -10.18 -24.84
N TRP A 371 -3.55 -10.52 -24.24
CA TRP A 371 -2.76 -9.55 -23.49
C TRP A 371 -2.19 -8.49 -24.44
N LEU A 372 -2.34 -7.22 -24.06
CA LEU A 372 -1.86 -6.08 -24.82
C LEU A 372 -0.53 -5.60 -24.21
N SER A 373 0.48 -5.45 -25.05
CA SER A 373 1.75 -4.81 -24.68
C SER A 373 1.93 -3.51 -25.46
N GLU A 374 2.73 -2.58 -24.93
CA GLU A 374 3.25 -1.49 -25.75
C GLU A 374 3.92 -2.11 -26.99
N HIS A 375 3.63 -1.57 -28.18
CA HIS A 375 4.34 -2.01 -29.38
C HIS A 375 5.83 -1.82 -29.14
N ASN A 376 6.60 -2.92 -29.19
CA ASN A 376 8.04 -2.86 -29.31
C ASN A 376 8.36 -2.13 -30.62
N GLY A 377 8.63 -0.83 -30.54
CA GLY A 377 8.88 0.02 -31.69
C GLY A 377 9.78 1.18 -31.31
N ASP A 378 11.06 1.02 -31.62
CA ASP A 378 11.90 2.13 -32.06
C ASP A 378 11.11 2.95 -33.10
N GLY A 379 10.77 4.21 -32.81
CA GLY A 379 10.20 5.11 -33.83
C GLY A 379 9.01 5.95 -33.37
N ASP A 380 9.34 7.14 -32.89
CA ASP A 380 8.61 8.41 -33.13
C ASP A 380 7.15 8.55 -32.67
N GLY A 381 7.02 9.10 -31.47
CA GLY A 381 5.80 9.79 -30.99
C GLY A 381 5.88 10.19 -29.53
N HIS A 382 6.56 9.39 -28.71
CA HIS A 382 6.90 9.76 -27.34
C HIS A 382 8.18 10.58 -27.34
N GLY A 383 8.08 11.84 -26.89
CA GLY A 383 9.22 12.73 -26.72
C GLY A 383 10.40 11.99 -26.08
N LYS A 384 11.52 11.98 -26.80
CA LYS A 384 12.84 11.44 -26.43
C LYS A 384 12.90 10.95 -24.97
N ARG A 385 12.77 9.64 -24.75
CA ARG A 385 13.28 9.01 -23.53
C ARG A 385 14.74 9.46 -23.38
N PRO A 386 15.14 10.17 -22.31
CA PRO A 386 16.54 10.50 -22.11
C PRO A 386 17.32 9.19 -22.07
N SER A 387 18.26 9.07 -22.99
CA SER A 387 19.17 7.94 -23.17
C SER A 387 19.60 7.30 -21.86
N THR A 388 19.41 5.99 -21.79
CA THR A 388 20.27 4.97 -21.18
C THR A 388 21.61 5.46 -20.59
N SER A 389 21.54 6.15 -19.45
CA SER A 389 22.66 6.24 -18.48
C SER A 389 22.21 6.53 -17.04
N ARG A 390 20.94 6.87 -16.79
CA ARG A 390 20.40 7.13 -15.44
C ARG A 390 19.63 5.96 -14.81
N TYR A 391 19.51 4.82 -15.50
CA TYR A 391 18.77 3.65 -15.03
C TYR A 391 19.45 2.84 -13.92
N ARG A 392 20.58 3.32 -13.36
CA ARG A 392 21.27 2.67 -12.24
C ARG A 392 20.98 3.24 -10.85
N ASN A 393 20.23 4.34 -10.72
CA ASN A 393 20.11 5.05 -9.43
C ASN A 393 18.69 5.46 -8.97
N SER A 394 17.59 5.08 -9.64
CA SER A 394 16.23 5.40 -9.15
C SER A 394 15.60 4.36 -8.22
N TYR A 395 16.25 3.19 -8.04
CA TYR A 395 15.89 2.19 -7.04
C TYR A 395 17.09 1.71 -6.22
N ARG A 396 18.13 2.53 -6.11
CA ARG A 396 19.11 2.45 -5.02
C ARG A 396 18.76 3.56 -4.04
N TYR A 397 18.04 3.23 -2.97
CA TYR A 397 17.93 4.07 -1.79
C TYR A 397 17.96 3.20 -0.53
#